data_AF-A0A927R6I4-F1
#
_entry.id   AF-A0A927R6I4-F1
#
_cell.length_a   1.000
_cell.length_b   1.000
_cell.length_c   1.000
_cell.angle_alpha   90.00
_cell.angle_beta   90.00
_cell.angle_gamma   90.00
#
_symmetry.space_group_name_H-M   'P 1'
#
loop_
_entity.id
_entity.type
_entity.pdbx_description
1 polymer ?
#
loop_
_entity_poly.entity_id
_entity_poly.type
_entity_poly.pdbx_seq_one_letter_code
_entity_poly.pdbx_strand_id
1 'polypeptide(L)' 'MTPNWRKATRSNTNGGECVEVADNLPGRVLVRDSKDQRGPALSFGPNAWRAFVVEVARRP' A
#
# COMPACT_ATOMS: atom_id res chain seq x y z
N MET A 1 16.17 -5.46 -8.12
CA MET A 1 15.18 -4.38 -7.91
C MET A 1 14.52 -4.63 -6.57
N THR A 2 14.67 -3.72 -5.61
CA THR A 2 14.05 -3.82 -4.28
C THR A 2 12.80 -2.94 -4.21
N PRO A 3 11.80 -3.28 -3.38
CA PRO A 3 10.65 -2.41 -3.18
C PRO A 3 11.08 -1.08 -2.56
N ASN A 4 10.63 0.03 -3.14
CA ASN A 4 10.80 1.36 -2.57
C ASN A 4 9.51 1.74 -1.82
N TRP A 5 9.53 1.56 -0.50
CA TRP A 5 8.35 1.77 0.35
C TRP A 5 8.10 3.26 0.61
N ARG A 6 6.90 3.71 0.29
CA ARG A 6 6.39 5.04 0.65
C ARG A 6 5.19 4.91 1.59
N LYS A 7 5.18 5.69 2.67
CA LYS A 7 4.01 5.77 3.56
C LYS A 7 2.85 6.46 2.84
N ALA A 8 1.64 5.96 3.02
CA ALA A 8 0.45 6.62 2.51
C ALA A 8 0.20 7.95 3.25
N THR A 9 -0.20 8.99 2.53
CA THR A 9 -0.42 10.35 3.07
C THR A 9 -1.53 10.44 4.12
N ARG A 10 -2.44 9.47 4.15
CA ARG A 10 -3.49 9.32 5.18
C ARG A 10 -2.96 8.69 6.48
N SER A 11 -1.71 8.23 6.51
CA SER A 11 -1.07 7.69 7.72
C SER A 11 -0.68 8.84 8.64
N ASN A 12 -1.61 9.29 9.48
CA ASN A 12 -1.37 10.41 10.39
C ASN A 12 -0.71 9.96 11.70
N THR A 13 0.02 10.87 12.34
CA THR A 13 0.82 10.64 13.56
C THR A 13 -0.01 10.32 14.82
N ASN A 14 -1.34 10.50 14.76
CA ASN A 14 -2.26 10.29 15.89
C ASN A 14 -2.85 8.87 15.98
N GLY A 15 -2.15 7.86 15.44
CA GLY A 15 -2.38 6.46 15.82
C GLY A 15 -3.43 5.66 15.05
N GLY A 16 -3.96 6.17 13.92
CA GLY A 16 -5.02 5.48 13.16
C GLY A 16 -4.52 4.32 12.30
N GLU A 17 -3.95 4.59 11.13
CA GLU A 17 -3.67 3.54 10.15
C GLU A 17 -2.31 3.76 9.48
N CYS A 18 -1.49 2.70 9.42
CA CYS A 18 -0.10 2.79 8.99
C CYS A 18 0.13 1.86 7.79
N VAL A 19 0.01 2.40 6.58
CA VAL A 19 0.20 1.61 5.35
C VAL A 19 1.39 2.14 4.55
N GLU A 20 2.25 1.22 4.12
CA GLU A 20 3.32 1.47 3.15
C GLU A 20 3.00 0.79 1.82
N VAL A 21 3.31 1.48 0.73
CA VAL A 21 3.09 0.99 -0.64
C VAL A 21 4.42 1.02 -1.40
N ALA A 22 4.69 0.02 -2.23
CA ALA A 22 5.78 0.03 -3.20
C ALA A 22 5.23 -0.29 -4.60
N ASP A 23 5.34 0.68 -5.50
CA ASP A 23 4.82 0.65 -6.88
C ASP A 23 5.94 0.71 -7.94
N ASN A 24 7.20 0.66 -7.51
CA ASN A 24 8.39 0.68 -8.37
C ASN A 24 8.76 -0.70 -8.97
N LEU A 25 8.00 -1.75 -8.66
CA LEU A 25 8.27 -3.10 -9.12
C LEU A 25 7.51 -3.38 -10.44
N PRO A 26 8.17 -3.96 -11.46
CA PRO A 26 7.51 -4.31 -12.71
C PRO A 26 6.32 -5.25 -12.49
N GLY A 27 5.14 -4.80 -12.92
CA GLY A 27 3.92 -5.61 -12.90
C GLY A 27 3.34 -5.89 -11.51
N ARG A 28 3.82 -5.23 -10.45
CA ARG A 28 3.33 -5.46 -9.08
C ARG A 28 3.27 -4.19 -8.26
N VAL A 29 2.27 -4.11 -7.40
CA VAL A 29 2.19 -3.13 -6.31
C VAL A 29 2.13 -3.90 -5.01
N LEU A 30 3.04 -3.59 -4.09
CA LEU A 30 3.07 -4.19 -2.77
C LEU A 30 2.48 -3.26 -1.74
N VAL A 31 1.77 -3.81 -0.76
CA VAL A 31 1.16 -3.08 0.35
C VAL A 31 1.45 -3.83 1.64
N ARG A 32 1.91 -3.13 2.67
CA ARG A 32 2.15 -3.73 3.99
C ARG A 32 1.76 -2.80 5.12
N ASP A 33 1.60 -3.38 6.31
CA ASP A 33 1.50 -2.62 7.55
C ASP A 33 2.86 -2.02 7.88
N SER A 34 2.91 -0.70 8.11
CA SER A 34 4.15 -0.04 8.51
C SER A 34 4.58 -0.43 9.93
N LYS A 35 3.66 -0.93 10.76
CA LYS A 35 3.92 -1.41 12.13
C LYS A 35 4.52 -2.81 12.14
N ASP A 36 4.31 -3.60 11.07
CA ASP A 36 4.91 -4.92 10.89
C ASP A 36 5.70 -5.01 9.58
N GLN A 37 6.87 -4.38 9.57
CA GLN A 37 7.73 -4.35 8.37
C GLN A 37 8.33 -5.71 8.00
N ARG A 38 8.34 -6.68 8.93
CA ARG A 38 8.86 -8.04 8.72
C ARG A 38 7.74 -9.03 8.39
N GLY A 39 6.49 -8.65 8.61
CA GLY A 39 5.32 -9.41 8.24
C GLY A 39 5.08 -9.51 6.73
N PRO A 40 4.05 -10.26 6.33
CA PRO A 40 3.71 -10.46 4.93
C PRO A 40 3.21 -9.17 4.28
N ALA A 41 3.60 -8.96 3.01
CA ALA A 41 3.06 -7.91 2.16
C ALA A 41 2.00 -8.47 1.21
N LEU A 42 0.91 -7.73 1.02
CA LEU A 42 -0.05 -7.99 -0.05
C LEU A 42 0.56 -7.61 -1.40
N SER A 43 0.29 -8.40 -2.44
CA SER A 43 0.79 -8.16 -3.80
C SER A 43 -0.38 -8.06 -4.79
N PHE A 44 -0.44 -6.94 -5.50
CA PHE A 44 -1.46 -6.64 -6.49
C PHE A 44 -0.85 -6.50 -7.88
N GLY A 45 -1.61 -6.85 -8.92
CA GLY A 45 -1.32 -6.37 -10.28
C GLY A 45 -1.71 -4.90 -10.44
N PRO A 46 -1.11 -4.13 -11.37
CA PRO A 46 -1.34 -2.69 -11.49
C PRO A 46 -2.81 -2.32 -11.73
N ASN A 47 -3.54 -3.10 -12.52
CA ASN A 47 -4.96 -2.87 -12.80
C ASN A 47 -5.84 -3.17 -11.58
N ALA A 48 -5.55 -4.26 -10.87
CA ALA A 48 -6.25 -4.60 -9.63
C ALA A 48 -6.02 -3.55 -8.54
N TRP A 49 -4.80 -3.04 -8.41
CA TRP A 49 -4.47 -1.95 -7.49
C TRP A 49 -5.27 -0.68 -7.79
N ARG A 50 -5.33 -0.26 -9.06
CA ARG A 50 -6.12 0.92 -9.47
C ARG A 50 -7.60 0.74 -9.15
N ALA A 51 -8.18 -0.41 -9.49
CA ALA A 51 -9.58 -0.71 -9.20
C ALA A 51 -9.86 -0.69 -7.69
N PHE A 52 -8.99 -1.32 -6.90
CA PHE A 52 -9.08 -1.34 -5.45
C PHE A 52 -9.09 0.07 -4.84
N VAL A 53 -8.13 0.93 -5.21
CA VAL A 53 -8.05 2.30 -4.69
C VAL A 53 -9.29 3.11 -5.05
N VAL A 54 -9.79 2.98 -6.29
CA VAL A 54 -11.02 3.67 -6.73
C VAL A 54 -12.22 3.21 -5.92
N GLU A 55 -12.38 1.91 -5.71
CA GLU A 55 -13.50 1.34 -4.96
C GLU A 55 -13.46 1.77 -3.48
N VAL A 56 -12.31 1.65 -2.82
CA VAL A 56 -12.15 2.02 -1.41
C VAL A 56 -12.36 3.53 -1.21
N ALA A 57 -11.88 4.38 -2.13
CA ALA A 57 -12.04 5.82 -2.03
C ALA A 57 -13.50 6.30 -2.18
N ARG A 58 -14.39 5.47 -2.75
CA ARG A 58 -15.83 5.77 -2.88
C ARG A 58 -16.65 5.37 -1.66
N ARG A 59 -16.10 4.56 -0.77
CA ARG A 59 -16.82 4.12 0.43
C ARG A 59 -16.78 5.25 1.47
N PRO A 60 -17.94 5.72 1.96
CA PRO A 60 -18.01 6.78 2.97
C PRO A 60 -17.44 6.34 4.31
#